data_AF-A0A1V6ILY9-F1
#
_entry.id   AF-A0A1V6ILY9-F1
#
_cell.length_a   1.000
_cell.length_b   1.000
_cell.length_c   1.000
_cell.angle_alpha   90.00
_cell.angle_beta   90.00
_cell.angle_gamma   90.00
#
_symmetry.space_group_name_H-M   'P 1'
#
loop_
_entity.id
_entity.type
_entity.pdbx_description
1 polymer ?
#
loop_
_entity_poly.entity_id
_entity_poly.type
_entity_poly.pdbx_seq_one_letter_code
_entity_poly.pdbx_strand_id
1 'polypeptide(L)'
;MTVAASFQTTPPTPYMWSLVPGTDNIFIYPLIRKSSVLCSNAYIIKSPLFFLVIDPGSDPEQIEDIRRAIMAQRGEQPIPVFIFLTHCHIDHFLAVDLLMDQTFNGEIICHPIAADAIETMNRDITLANMNGSVLPVCRVRDRFFWPDGVTANLEGRPLPIEIRMLEIENGYAIQSYIIPACGNDRIEAFHTPGHSPDSMCYRIGRFICTGDLHLAVTPGIAGRQGWDNNKIAVSLQTIVKIGKRNGITHILPGHGNIMDFDKTIRIFLESSKEALRLNDLALFDRERSMYLSEYAIVLLEEASNIFSIISARLLKISYYLDMLGENESAKSILSAIDSDMLDKTVDEFNSFIMELKGKRGTPVILKAVQFSRKVNKIFEPERISGLFDPCFLRRIKILLSDFVNVVYGVCFVDQETLFDLNDTVEGTIATLRREHVEPYRIFETLDNDQEFIDELTKRIAYTPLFSSTRFSFSPAQEKPYITADRLMFQDILSALLEQLAIAGIEYISLETSRGGNGTVLSVTPGQGSKPFILRESKMLYLQHSMKIAGGIFKKIVSEEKEIYQFIF
;
A
#
# COMPACT_ATOMS: atom_id res chain seq x y z
N MET A 1 26.29 7.19 41.08
CA MET A 1 24.90 7.33 40.63
C MET A 1 24.59 8.81 40.52
N THR A 2 24.81 9.38 39.35
CA THR A 2 24.46 10.77 39.05
C THR A 2 23.03 10.77 38.53
N VAL A 3 22.16 11.52 39.21
CA VAL A 3 20.74 11.67 38.90
C VAL A 3 20.63 12.20 37.47
N ALA A 4 20.17 11.36 36.54
CA ALA A 4 19.78 11.78 35.21
C ALA A 4 18.57 12.71 35.37
N ALA A 5 18.77 14.01 35.19
CA ALA A 5 17.68 14.96 35.12
C ALA A 5 16.70 14.48 34.05
N SER A 6 15.44 14.24 34.44
CA SER A 6 14.35 13.92 33.52
C SER A 6 14.06 15.18 32.69
N PHE A 7 14.76 15.32 31.56
CA PHE A 7 14.45 16.36 30.58
C PHE A 7 13.04 16.10 30.03
N GLN A 8 12.23 17.15 29.91
CA GLN A 8 10.85 17.09 29.44
C GLN A 8 10.74 16.25 28.15
N THR A 9 9.98 15.16 28.24
CA THR A 9 9.70 14.19 27.17
C THR A 9 8.40 14.51 26.43
N THR A 10 7.92 15.75 26.50
CA THR A 10 6.65 16.14 25.87
C THR A 10 6.88 16.51 24.40
N PRO A 11 6.05 16.01 23.47
CA PRO A 11 6.11 16.41 22.07
C PRO A 11 5.79 17.92 21.95
N PRO A 12 6.31 18.62 20.93
CA PRO A 12 5.92 19.99 20.69
C PRO A 12 4.42 20.03 20.35
N THR A 13 3.71 20.98 20.95
CA THR A 13 2.25 21.09 20.81
C THR A 13 1.91 21.63 19.41
N PRO A 14 1.06 20.93 18.62
CA PRO A 14 0.59 21.44 17.34
C PRO A 14 0.01 22.84 17.44
N TYR A 15 0.36 23.68 16.46
CA TYR A 15 -0.13 25.06 16.34
C TYR A 15 0.23 25.97 17.53
N MET A 16 1.33 25.67 18.24
CA MET A 16 1.84 26.48 19.33
C MET A 16 3.36 26.56 19.32
N TRP A 17 3.90 27.73 19.66
CA TRP A 17 5.33 27.91 19.83
C TRP A 17 5.81 27.23 21.12
N SER A 18 6.91 26.47 21.01
CA SER A 18 7.56 25.84 22.15
C SER A 18 9.07 25.86 21.99
N LEU A 19 9.82 25.95 23.11
CA LEU A 19 11.27 25.84 23.10
C LEU A 19 11.67 24.42 22.69
N VAL A 20 12.62 24.29 21.77
CA VAL A 20 13.14 22.99 21.36
C VAL A 20 14.06 22.44 22.46
N PRO A 21 13.80 21.24 23.00
CA PRO A 21 14.65 20.68 24.05
C PRO A 21 16.10 20.53 23.58
N GLY A 22 17.05 20.84 24.46
CA GLY A 22 18.48 20.83 24.16
C GLY A 22 18.98 22.03 23.36
N THR A 23 18.20 23.11 23.30
CA THR A 23 18.57 24.41 22.74
C THR A 23 18.22 25.53 23.71
N ASP A 24 18.87 26.68 23.58
CA ASP A 24 18.63 27.84 24.45
C ASP A 24 17.69 28.86 23.79
N ASN A 25 17.74 28.99 22.47
CA ASN A 25 17.08 30.08 21.73
C ASN A 25 16.32 29.60 20.48
N ILE A 26 16.16 28.29 20.28
CA ILE A 26 15.39 27.75 19.14
C ILE A 26 13.98 27.39 19.58
N PHE A 27 12.99 27.99 18.91
CA PHE A 27 11.58 27.66 19.10
C PHE A 27 11.02 26.96 17.87
N ILE A 28 10.05 26.07 18.07
CA ILE A 28 9.35 25.35 17.01
C ILE A 28 7.84 25.60 17.08
N TYR A 29 7.22 25.73 15.92
CA TYR A 29 5.77 25.76 15.71
C TYR A 29 5.41 24.67 14.69
N PRO A 30 4.90 23.50 15.15
CA PRO A 30 4.53 22.41 14.26
C PRO A 30 3.11 22.58 13.72
N LEU A 31 2.94 22.51 12.40
CA LEU A 31 1.64 22.43 11.72
C LEU A 31 1.36 20.97 11.38
N ILE A 32 0.68 20.29 12.30
CA ILE A 32 0.35 18.86 12.15
C ILE A 32 -1.05 18.71 11.57
N ARG A 33 -1.12 18.16 10.35
CA ARG A 33 -2.38 17.93 9.65
C ARG A 33 -2.98 16.58 10.00
N LYS A 34 -4.29 16.44 9.77
CA LYS A 34 -4.89 15.10 9.62
C LYS A 34 -4.20 14.41 8.43
N SER A 35 -3.83 13.14 8.59
CA SER A 35 -3.12 12.36 7.57
C SER A 35 -3.74 12.54 6.19
N SER A 36 -2.94 13.05 5.26
CA SER A 36 -3.30 13.35 3.87
C SER A 36 -2.15 12.86 2.98
N VAL A 37 -2.44 12.47 1.75
CA VAL A 37 -1.40 12.20 0.74
C VAL A 37 -1.17 13.41 -0.18
N LEU A 38 -1.86 14.51 0.08
CA LEU A 38 -1.89 15.67 -0.80
C LEU A 38 -0.97 16.78 -0.33
N CYS A 39 -0.76 16.92 0.98
CA CYS A 39 0.01 18.00 1.60
C CYS A 39 0.68 17.48 2.87
N SER A 40 1.97 17.78 3.02
CA SER A 40 2.77 17.43 4.19
C SER A 40 2.43 18.31 5.40
N ASN A 41 2.83 17.83 6.57
CA ASN A 41 3.09 18.68 7.74
C ASN A 41 4.17 19.71 7.41
N ALA A 42 4.13 20.83 8.11
CA ALA A 42 5.16 21.87 8.05
C ALA A 42 5.69 22.17 9.46
N TYR A 43 6.95 22.57 9.54
CA TYR A 43 7.58 22.96 10.81
C TYR A 43 8.24 24.31 10.68
N ILE A 44 7.85 25.27 11.53
CA ILE A 44 8.48 26.58 11.57
C ILE A 44 9.44 26.61 12.75
N ILE A 45 10.69 26.94 12.47
CA ILE A 45 11.76 27.10 13.42
C ILE A 45 12.10 28.58 13.52
N LYS A 46 12.10 29.12 14.73
CA LYS A 46 12.51 30.50 15.01
C LYS A 46 13.82 30.48 15.79
N SER A 47 14.83 31.13 15.24
CA SER A 47 16.05 31.51 15.95
C SER A 47 16.10 33.04 16.11
N PRO A 48 17.06 33.59 16.88
CA PRO A 48 17.32 35.03 16.88
C PRO A 48 17.77 35.59 15.52
N LEU A 49 18.32 34.74 14.63
CA LEU A 49 18.92 35.18 13.37
C LEU A 49 18.01 34.98 12.16
N PHE A 50 17.10 34.02 12.18
CA PHE A 50 16.26 33.67 11.05
C PHE A 50 14.98 32.91 11.45
N PHE A 51 13.98 32.94 10.58
CA PHE A 51 12.95 31.92 10.52
C PHE A 51 13.33 30.85 9.51
N LEU A 52 13.01 29.60 9.81
CA LEU A 52 13.18 28.48 8.90
C LEU A 52 11.84 27.73 8.80
N VAL A 53 11.35 27.54 7.59
CA VAL A 53 10.19 26.70 7.28
C VAL A 53 10.69 25.39 6.69
N ILE A 54 10.34 24.27 7.31
CA ILE A 54 10.63 22.93 6.79
C ILE A 54 9.36 22.39 6.16
N ASP A 55 9.43 22.03 4.87
CA ASP A 55 8.34 21.46 4.07
C ASP A 55 7.03 22.28 4.15
N PRO A 56 6.95 23.44 3.48
CA PRO A 56 5.77 24.32 3.55
C PRO A 56 4.48 23.65 3.06
N GLY A 57 4.60 22.60 2.25
CA GLY A 57 3.50 21.79 1.75
C GLY A 57 2.96 22.27 0.40
N SER A 58 1.78 21.76 0.04
CA SER A 58 1.10 22.03 -1.23
C SER A 58 -0.20 22.82 -1.09
N ASP A 59 -0.63 23.10 0.15
CA ASP A 59 -1.92 23.71 0.46
C ASP A 59 -1.78 25.21 0.73
N PRO A 60 -2.37 26.10 -0.08
CA PRO A 60 -2.33 27.55 0.16
C PRO A 60 -2.85 27.98 1.54
N GLU A 61 -3.83 27.28 2.12
CA GLU A 61 -4.32 27.61 3.47
C GLU A 61 -3.24 27.37 4.53
N GLN A 62 -2.44 26.31 4.37
CA GLN A 62 -1.28 26.05 5.23
C GLN A 62 -0.22 27.14 5.10
N ILE A 63 -0.01 27.65 3.88
CA ILE A 63 0.92 28.76 3.69
C ILE A 63 0.44 29.99 4.46
N GLU A 64 -0.86 30.27 4.47
CA GLU A 64 -1.39 31.38 5.25
C GLU A 64 -1.22 31.16 6.76
N ASP A 65 -1.38 29.93 7.25
CA ASP A 65 -1.05 29.59 8.65
C ASP A 65 0.42 29.85 8.97
N ILE A 66 1.33 29.47 8.07
CA ILE A 66 2.77 29.71 8.21
C ILE A 66 3.05 31.21 8.26
N ARG A 67 2.47 31.98 7.34
CA ARG A 67 2.60 33.45 7.27
C ARG A 67 2.14 34.10 8.57
N ARG A 68 0.96 33.71 9.07
CA ARG A 68 0.40 34.21 10.34
C ARG A 68 1.30 33.89 11.54
N ALA A 69 1.81 32.66 11.62
CA ALA A 69 2.70 32.25 12.72
C ALA A 69 4.03 33.01 12.72
N ILE A 70 4.62 33.27 11.54
CA ILE A 70 5.84 34.07 11.39
C ILE A 70 5.56 35.55 11.73
N MET A 71 4.48 36.14 11.19
CA MET A 71 4.13 37.54 11.43
C MET A 71 3.85 37.83 12.91
N ALA A 72 3.19 36.90 13.62
CA ALA A 72 2.94 37.02 15.06
C ALA A 72 4.23 37.04 15.89
N GLN A 73 5.36 36.65 15.31
CA GLN A 73 6.66 36.56 15.97
C GLN A 73 7.69 37.57 15.42
N ARG A 74 7.35 38.33 14.37
CA ARG A 74 8.22 39.37 13.82
C ARG A 74 8.27 40.57 14.75
N GLY A 75 9.49 41.03 15.04
CA GLY A 75 9.73 42.30 15.70
C GLY A 75 9.83 43.45 14.69
N GLU A 76 10.32 44.60 15.14
CA GLU A 76 10.52 45.78 14.30
C GLU A 76 11.61 45.59 13.23
N GLN A 77 12.57 44.69 13.47
CA GLN A 77 13.65 44.38 12.53
C GLN A 77 13.25 43.20 11.63
N PRO A 78 13.49 43.28 10.31
CA PRO A 78 13.24 42.18 9.40
C PRO A 78 14.21 41.03 9.67
N ILE A 79 13.65 39.85 9.98
CA ILE A 79 14.40 38.60 10.15
C ILE A 79 14.22 37.78 8.85
N PRO A 80 15.30 37.26 8.24
CA PRO A 80 15.23 36.47 7.01
C PRO A 80 14.43 35.18 7.21
N VAL A 81 13.81 34.72 6.13
CA VAL A 81 13.01 33.48 6.09
C VAL A 81 13.66 32.50 5.12
N PHE A 82 14.13 31.37 5.65
CA PHE A 82 14.68 30.27 4.86
C PHE A 82 13.65 29.16 4.75
N ILE A 83 13.73 28.41 3.65
CA ILE A 83 12.85 27.26 3.38
C ILE A 83 13.73 26.05 3.13
N PHE A 84 13.69 25.07 4.04
CA PHE A 84 14.37 23.79 3.83
C PHE A 84 13.35 22.75 3.38
N LEU A 85 13.77 21.93 2.42
CA LEU A 85 12.97 20.80 1.96
C LEU A 85 13.58 19.51 2.46
N THR A 86 12.78 18.62 3.04
CA THR A 86 13.22 17.24 3.27
C THR A 86 13.37 16.52 1.94
N HIS A 87 12.51 16.81 0.97
CA HIS A 87 12.63 16.41 -0.43
C HIS A 87 11.66 17.21 -1.31
N CYS A 88 11.78 17.12 -2.62
CA CYS A 88 11.01 17.90 -3.59
C CYS A 88 9.78 17.19 -4.17
N HIS A 89 9.16 16.25 -3.47
CA HIS A 89 7.83 15.79 -3.91
C HIS A 89 6.80 16.91 -3.72
N ILE A 90 5.85 17.05 -4.66
CA ILE A 90 4.90 18.16 -4.71
C ILE A 90 4.14 18.41 -3.40
N ASP A 91 3.84 17.37 -2.63
CA ASP A 91 3.14 17.48 -1.36
C ASP A 91 3.93 18.23 -0.28
N HIS A 92 5.25 18.42 -0.45
CA HIS A 92 6.14 19.14 0.46
C HIS A 92 6.44 20.58 0.06
N PHE A 93 6.26 20.97 -1.21
CA PHE A 93 6.71 22.28 -1.69
C PHE A 93 5.82 22.96 -2.74
N LEU A 94 4.74 22.35 -3.22
CA LEU A 94 4.00 22.88 -4.38
C LEU A 94 3.46 24.31 -4.19
N ALA A 95 3.18 24.73 -2.95
CA ALA A 95 2.69 26.08 -2.64
C ALA A 95 3.80 27.02 -2.14
N VAL A 96 5.08 26.67 -2.33
CA VAL A 96 6.23 27.40 -1.77
C VAL A 96 6.35 28.83 -2.32
N ASP A 97 5.91 29.09 -3.55
CA ASP A 97 5.96 30.39 -4.21
C ASP A 97 5.20 31.48 -3.43
N LEU A 98 4.14 31.08 -2.71
CA LEU A 98 3.38 31.96 -1.82
C LEU A 98 4.19 32.44 -0.59
N LEU A 99 5.30 31.79 -0.24
CA LEU A 99 6.26 32.26 0.77
C LEU A 99 7.44 33.04 0.16
N MET A 100 7.58 33.02 -1.16
CA MET A 100 8.64 33.73 -1.89
C MET A 100 8.20 35.11 -2.38
N ASP A 101 7.02 35.58 -1.96
CA ASP A 101 6.52 36.90 -2.31
C ASP A 101 7.39 38.04 -1.73
N GLN A 102 7.09 39.27 -2.13
CA GLN A 102 7.83 40.46 -1.66
C GLN A 102 7.72 40.70 -0.14
N THR A 103 6.76 40.07 0.54
CA THR A 103 6.49 40.27 1.98
C THR A 103 7.41 39.41 2.84
N PHE A 104 7.61 38.15 2.44
CA PHE A 104 8.40 37.18 3.19
C PHE A 104 9.79 36.98 2.59
N ASN A 105 9.92 37.15 1.26
CA ASN A 105 11.16 36.95 0.50
C ASN A 105 11.84 35.63 0.90
N GLY A 106 11.05 34.55 0.98
CA GLY A 106 11.51 33.24 1.40
C GLY A 106 12.57 32.68 0.45
N GLU A 107 13.67 32.17 1.00
CA GLU A 107 14.78 31.64 0.22
C GLU A 107 14.89 30.11 0.39
N ILE A 108 14.76 29.38 -0.71
CA ILE A 108 14.84 27.91 -0.71
C ILE A 108 16.31 27.45 -0.63
N ILE A 109 16.59 26.53 0.29
CA ILE A 109 17.85 25.80 0.39
C ILE A 109 17.55 24.31 0.51
N CYS A 110 18.03 23.51 -0.43
CA CYS A 110 17.70 22.09 -0.50
C CYS A 110 18.86 21.26 -1.09
N HIS A 111 18.66 19.96 -1.23
CA HIS A 111 19.62 19.07 -1.88
C HIS A 111 19.77 19.41 -3.38
N PRO A 112 20.93 19.19 -4.04
CA PRO A 112 21.14 19.63 -5.43
C PRO A 112 20.16 18.99 -6.42
N ILE A 113 19.82 17.72 -6.23
CA ILE A 113 18.82 17.02 -7.06
C ILE A 113 17.44 17.69 -6.93
N ALA A 114 17.06 18.10 -5.72
CA ALA A 114 15.82 18.85 -5.49
C ALA A 114 15.87 20.20 -6.21
N ALA A 115 17.00 20.91 -6.09
CA ALA A 115 17.19 22.21 -6.71
C ALA A 115 17.08 22.13 -8.24
N ASP A 116 17.78 21.19 -8.86
CA ASP A 116 17.72 20.98 -10.30
C ASP A 116 16.29 20.59 -10.74
N ALA A 117 15.61 19.72 -9.99
CA ALA A 117 14.24 19.32 -10.30
C ALA A 117 13.24 20.48 -10.19
N ILE A 118 13.38 21.36 -9.19
CA ILE A 118 12.54 22.54 -9.00
C ILE A 118 12.81 23.57 -10.10
N GLU A 119 14.07 23.92 -10.35
CA GLU A 119 14.46 24.97 -11.30
C GLU A 119 14.17 24.57 -12.76
N THR A 120 14.26 23.27 -13.08
CA THR A 120 13.91 22.73 -14.41
C THR A 120 12.45 22.28 -14.53
N MET A 121 11.66 22.41 -13.46
CA MET A 121 10.27 21.91 -13.38
C MET A 121 10.14 20.43 -13.77
N ASN A 122 11.08 19.60 -13.31
CA ASN A 122 11.09 18.16 -13.58
C ASN A 122 9.90 17.49 -12.90
N ARG A 123 8.94 17.02 -13.72
CA ARG A 123 7.67 16.45 -13.24
C ARG A 123 7.80 15.03 -12.69
N ASP A 124 8.89 14.34 -12.99
CA ASP A 124 9.09 12.95 -12.58
C ASP A 124 9.72 12.88 -11.20
N ILE A 125 10.81 13.64 -10.95
CA ILE A 125 11.46 13.70 -9.63
C ILE A 125 10.57 14.40 -8.60
N THR A 126 9.78 15.39 -9.01
CA THR A 126 8.83 16.06 -8.10
C THR A 126 7.52 15.29 -7.92
N LEU A 127 7.29 14.21 -8.68
CA LEU A 127 6.02 13.47 -8.77
C LEU A 127 4.81 14.32 -9.22
N ALA A 128 5.02 15.47 -9.86
CA ALA A 128 3.93 16.26 -10.45
C ALA A 128 3.21 15.53 -11.60
N ASN A 129 3.86 14.53 -12.22
CA ASN A 129 3.26 13.67 -13.22
C ASN A 129 2.11 12.78 -12.66
N MET A 130 2.15 12.45 -11.35
CA MET A 130 1.22 11.51 -10.71
C MET A 130 -0.23 12.01 -10.69
N ASN A 131 -0.43 13.30 -10.45
CA ASN A 131 -1.76 13.92 -10.38
C ASN A 131 -1.94 15.07 -11.40
N GLY A 132 -0.91 15.36 -12.20
CA GLY A 132 -0.97 16.42 -13.20
C GLY A 132 -0.79 17.84 -12.63
N SER A 133 -0.23 17.98 -11.42
CA SER A 133 0.05 19.30 -10.82
C SER A 133 0.91 20.17 -11.73
N VAL A 134 0.63 21.47 -11.70
CA VAL A 134 1.46 22.51 -12.33
C VAL A 134 2.48 22.98 -11.30
N LEU A 135 3.77 22.83 -11.63
CA LEU A 135 4.85 23.24 -10.74
C LEU A 135 5.01 24.76 -10.74
N PRO A 136 5.25 25.38 -9.57
CA PRO A 136 5.56 26.79 -9.50
C PRO A 136 6.95 27.09 -10.09
N VAL A 137 7.13 28.30 -10.62
CA VAL A 137 8.44 28.77 -11.06
C VAL A 137 9.19 29.31 -9.84
N CYS A 138 10.14 28.55 -9.34
CA CYS A 138 10.94 28.90 -8.16
C CYS A 138 12.42 28.88 -8.50
N ARG A 139 13.19 29.74 -7.84
CA ARG A 139 14.65 29.74 -7.90
C ARG A 139 15.20 29.28 -6.56
N VAL A 140 16.15 28.35 -6.59
CA VAL A 140 16.81 27.88 -5.37
C VAL A 140 17.98 28.80 -5.04
N ARG A 141 18.05 29.23 -3.78
CA ARG A 141 19.04 30.22 -3.35
C ARG A 141 20.41 29.62 -3.10
N ASP A 142 20.45 28.47 -2.44
CA ASP A 142 21.67 27.72 -2.11
C ASP A 142 21.37 26.22 -2.01
N ARG A 143 22.42 25.39 -1.97
CA ARG A 143 22.30 23.93 -1.99
C ARG A 143 23.12 23.28 -0.87
N PHE A 144 22.54 22.27 -0.24
CA PHE A 144 23.29 21.34 0.63
C PHE A 144 24.08 20.33 -0.21
N PHE A 145 25.03 19.60 0.39
CA PHE A 145 25.67 18.41 -0.21
C PHE A 145 26.06 18.55 -1.69
N TRP A 146 26.85 19.57 -2.03
CA TRP A 146 27.34 19.75 -3.40
C TRP A 146 28.02 18.48 -3.93
N PRO A 147 27.84 18.12 -5.21
CA PRO A 147 28.54 16.99 -5.80
C PRO A 147 30.05 17.15 -5.69
N ASP A 148 30.75 16.03 -5.47
CA ASP A 148 32.21 16.00 -5.38
C ASP A 148 32.86 16.67 -6.60
N GLY A 149 33.83 17.56 -6.34
CA GLY A 149 34.55 18.31 -7.38
C GLY A 149 33.96 19.68 -7.72
N VAL A 150 32.76 20.01 -7.22
CA VAL A 150 32.22 21.38 -7.29
C VAL A 150 32.59 22.12 -6.00
N THR A 151 33.61 22.98 -6.06
CA THR A 151 33.90 23.89 -4.94
C THR A 151 32.75 24.88 -4.80
N ALA A 152 31.92 24.68 -3.77
CA ALA A 152 30.96 25.70 -3.35
C ALA A 152 31.74 26.99 -3.08
N ASN A 153 31.37 28.08 -3.73
CA ASN A 153 31.89 29.38 -3.35
C ASN A 153 31.31 29.70 -1.97
N LEU A 154 32.11 29.52 -0.92
CA LEU A 154 31.66 29.73 0.46
C LEU A 154 31.42 31.22 0.76
N GLU A 155 32.04 32.11 -0.01
CA GLU A 155 31.82 33.55 0.07
C GLU A 155 30.47 33.93 -0.58
N GLY A 156 29.56 34.50 0.21
CA GLY A 156 28.26 35.01 -0.26
C GLY A 156 27.07 34.06 -0.10
N ARG A 157 27.22 32.95 0.64
CA ARG A 157 26.09 32.10 1.06
C ARG A 157 25.17 32.85 2.02
N PRO A 158 23.84 32.64 1.92
CA PRO A 158 22.89 33.30 2.81
C PRO A 158 22.95 32.78 4.25
N LEU A 159 23.46 31.56 4.45
CA LEU A 159 23.67 30.93 5.76
C LEU A 159 25.10 30.39 5.88
N PRO A 160 25.77 30.57 7.04
CA PRO A 160 27.02 29.88 7.33
C PRO A 160 26.77 28.39 7.48
N ILE A 161 27.65 27.57 6.90
CA ILE A 161 27.57 26.11 6.93
C ILE A 161 28.93 25.53 7.29
N GLU A 162 28.98 24.74 8.37
CA GLU A 162 30.13 23.91 8.72
C GLU A 162 29.88 22.47 8.25
N ILE A 163 30.90 21.81 7.68
CA ILE A 163 30.80 20.42 7.24
C ILE A 163 31.61 19.54 8.20
N ARG A 164 30.99 18.49 8.73
CA ARG A 164 31.67 17.50 9.58
C ARG A 164 31.41 16.08 9.11
N MET A 165 32.41 15.22 9.19
CA MET A 165 32.24 13.78 9.02
C MET A 165 31.80 13.16 10.35
N LEU A 166 30.66 12.50 10.34
CA LEU A 166 30.13 11.80 11.50
C LEU A 166 30.27 10.30 11.28
N GLU A 167 31.16 9.67 12.05
CA GLU A 167 31.27 8.22 12.10
C GLU A 167 30.00 7.63 12.74
N ILE A 168 29.38 6.71 12.01
CA ILE A 168 28.14 6.04 12.39
C ILE A 168 28.48 4.70 13.04
N GLU A 169 29.15 3.79 12.31
CA GLU A 169 29.60 2.48 12.81
C GLU A 169 30.52 1.78 11.81
N ASN A 170 31.48 0.96 12.28
CA ASN A 170 32.32 0.09 11.44
C ASN A 170 32.98 0.79 10.25
N GLY A 171 33.47 2.02 10.46
CA GLY A 171 34.10 2.83 9.40
C GLY A 171 33.13 3.49 8.42
N TYR A 172 31.81 3.25 8.53
CA TYR A 172 30.81 4.02 7.80
C TYR A 172 30.65 5.39 8.45
N ALA A 173 30.91 6.44 7.68
CA ALA A 173 30.75 7.83 8.10
C ALA A 173 29.90 8.59 7.07
N ILE A 174 29.12 9.54 7.56
CA ILE A 174 28.29 10.42 6.72
C ILE A 174 28.72 11.87 6.90
N GLN A 175 28.46 12.69 5.88
CA GLN A 175 28.59 14.14 6.00
C GLN A 175 27.41 14.72 6.78
N SER A 176 27.71 15.64 7.69
CA SER A 176 26.76 16.46 8.42
C SER A 176 27.00 17.93 8.06
N TYR A 177 25.96 18.59 7.56
CA TYR A 177 25.99 20.04 7.30
C TYR A 177 25.38 20.74 8.52
N ILE A 178 26.17 21.58 9.18
CA ILE A 178 25.80 22.23 10.45
C ILE A 178 25.55 23.71 10.17
N ILE A 179 24.35 24.16 10.53
CA ILE A 179 23.89 25.53 10.38
C ILE A 179 23.82 26.16 11.78
N PRO A 180 24.71 27.10 12.12
CA PRO A 180 24.63 27.86 13.37
C PRO A 180 23.34 28.69 13.43
N ALA A 181 22.61 28.60 14.54
CA ALA A 181 21.34 29.31 14.73
C ALA A 181 21.46 30.50 15.70
N CYS A 182 22.20 30.35 16.79
CA CYS A 182 22.66 31.42 17.70
C CYS A 182 23.49 30.80 18.84
N GLY A 183 24.59 31.43 19.24
CA GLY A 183 25.42 30.91 20.33
C GLY A 183 25.89 29.48 20.06
N ASN A 184 25.55 28.54 20.94
CA ASN A 184 25.83 27.11 20.74
C ASN A 184 24.73 26.37 19.96
N ASP A 185 23.57 26.99 19.72
CA ASP A 185 22.45 26.35 19.05
C ASP A 185 22.73 26.15 17.56
N ARG A 186 22.39 24.95 17.07
CA ARG A 186 22.70 24.49 15.71
C ARG A 186 21.62 23.59 15.16
N ILE A 187 21.47 23.62 13.84
CA ILE A 187 20.65 22.71 13.04
C ILE A 187 21.61 21.84 12.23
N GLU A 188 21.37 20.53 12.19
CA GLU A 188 22.21 19.61 11.40
C GLU A 188 21.37 18.98 10.29
N ALA A 189 21.88 19.02 9.06
CA ALA A 189 21.28 18.40 7.90
C ALA A 189 22.06 17.13 7.52
N PHE A 190 21.32 16.07 7.19
CA PHE A 190 21.84 14.77 6.78
C PHE A 190 21.19 14.34 5.47
N HIS A 191 21.98 13.87 4.50
CA HIS A 191 21.46 13.23 3.30
C HIS A 191 21.02 11.81 3.62
N THR A 192 19.74 11.52 3.39
CA THR A 192 19.10 10.24 3.71
C THR A 192 18.30 9.76 2.50
N PRO A 193 18.98 9.42 1.39
CA PRO A 193 18.30 9.06 0.15
C PRO A 193 17.53 7.75 0.31
N GLY A 194 16.59 7.54 -0.60
CA GLY A 194 15.94 6.25 -0.80
C GLY A 194 14.42 6.34 -0.95
N HIS A 195 13.72 7.12 -0.12
CA HIS A 195 12.32 7.48 -0.42
C HIS A 195 12.27 8.30 -1.72
N SER A 196 13.19 9.26 -1.81
CA SER A 196 13.57 9.97 -3.02
C SER A 196 15.10 10.15 -3.01
N PRO A 197 15.75 10.42 -4.14
CA PRO A 197 17.21 10.56 -4.21
C PRO A 197 17.72 11.82 -3.50
N ASP A 198 16.86 12.81 -3.32
CA ASP A 198 17.12 14.10 -2.67
C ASP A 198 16.68 14.15 -1.20
N SER A 199 16.19 13.04 -0.64
CA SER A 199 15.68 12.95 0.72
C SER A 199 16.72 13.35 1.79
N MET A 200 16.29 14.15 2.75
CA MET A 200 17.10 14.80 3.78
C MET A 200 16.41 14.73 5.14
N CYS A 201 17.21 14.67 6.20
CA CYS A 201 16.76 14.80 7.59
C CYS A 201 17.40 16.03 8.26
N TYR A 202 16.65 16.69 9.15
CA TYR A 202 17.12 17.87 9.88
C TYR A 202 17.01 17.65 11.39
N ARG A 203 18.14 17.66 12.10
CA ARG A 203 18.18 17.57 13.56
C ARG A 203 18.22 18.96 14.18
N ILE A 204 17.33 19.21 15.14
CA ILE A 204 17.19 20.48 15.85
C ILE A 204 17.06 20.15 17.33
N GLY A 205 18.10 20.44 18.12
CA GLY A 205 18.14 20.03 19.53
C GLY A 205 17.92 18.52 19.68
N ARG A 206 16.90 18.14 20.47
CA ARG A 206 16.48 16.76 20.71
C ARG A 206 15.33 16.28 19.81
N PHE A 207 15.04 16.98 18.71
CA PHE A 207 14.09 16.59 17.68
C PHE A 207 14.80 16.33 16.35
N ILE A 208 14.16 15.54 15.48
CA ILE A 208 14.63 15.33 14.11
C ILE A 208 13.45 15.27 13.13
N CYS A 209 13.50 16.12 12.10
CA CYS A 209 12.60 16.07 10.95
C CYS A 209 13.09 15.02 9.98
N THR A 210 12.23 14.06 9.62
CA THR A 210 12.62 12.91 8.78
C THR A 210 11.90 12.85 7.44
N GLY A 211 11.04 13.83 7.15
CA GLY A 211 10.13 13.77 6.01
C GLY A 211 9.39 12.44 5.98
N ASP A 212 9.46 11.77 4.84
CA ASP A 212 8.65 10.59 4.53
C ASP A 212 9.38 9.26 4.69
N LEU A 213 10.56 9.24 5.31
CA LEU A 213 11.31 7.99 5.53
C LEU A 213 10.48 6.90 6.21
N HIS A 214 9.59 7.28 7.14
CA HIS A 214 8.70 6.36 7.84
C HIS A 214 7.62 5.71 6.95
N LEU A 215 7.34 6.31 5.79
CA LEU A 215 6.38 5.82 4.80
C LEU A 215 7.04 5.15 3.60
N ALA A 216 8.37 5.18 3.51
CA ALA A 216 9.10 4.80 2.30
C ALA A 216 8.81 3.37 1.82
N VAL A 217 8.46 2.44 2.72
CA VAL A 217 8.10 1.04 2.37
C VAL A 217 6.60 0.81 2.26
N THR A 218 5.78 1.87 2.22
CA THR A 218 4.33 1.75 2.16
C THR A 218 3.88 1.39 0.73
N PRO A 219 2.89 0.49 0.55
CA PRO A 219 2.24 0.25 -0.73
C PRO A 219 1.76 1.53 -1.41
N GLY A 220 2.08 1.71 -2.70
CA GLY A 220 1.77 2.93 -3.45
C GLY A 220 2.69 4.12 -3.18
N ILE A 221 3.72 3.96 -2.34
CA ILE A 221 4.87 4.87 -2.20
C ILE A 221 6.14 4.16 -2.68
N ALA A 222 6.34 2.92 -2.25
CA ALA A 222 7.43 2.08 -2.76
C ALA A 222 7.33 1.90 -4.28
N GLY A 223 8.49 1.93 -4.95
CA GLY A 223 8.58 1.78 -6.40
C GLY A 223 8.28 3.04 -7.21
N ARG A 224 8.03 4.20 -6.59
CA ARG A 224 7.92 5.49 -7.30
C ARG A 224 9.26 5.91 -7.90
N GLN A 225 9.22 6.89 -8.82
CA GLN A 225 10.42 7.42 -9.45
C GLN A 225 11.45 7.89 -8.41
N GLY A 226 12.68 7.38 -8.51
CA GLY A 226 13.78 7.74 -7.60
C GLY A 226 13.80 6.98 -6.27
N TRP A 227 12.86 6.07 -6.05
CA TRP A 227 12.83 5.18 -4.88
C TRP A 227 13.95 4.13 -4.96
N ASP A 228 14.60 3.83 -3.84
CA ASP A 228 15.73 2.90 -3.75
C ASP A 228 15.72 2.15 -2.41
N ASN A 229 15.51 0.84 -2.49
CA ASN A 229 15.37 -0.04 -1.33
C ASN A 229 16.63 -0.10 -0.44
N ASN A 230 17.80 -0.25 -1.05
CA ASN A 230 19.06 -0.37 -0.32
C ASN A 230 19.39 0.94 0.41
N LYS A 231 19.17 2.08 -0.24
CA LYS A 231 19.38 3.40 0.37
C LYS A 231 18.39 3.66 1.50
N ILE A 232 17.11 3.29 1.36
CA ILE A 232 16.14 3.36 2.47
C ILE A 232 16.64 2.59 3.68
N ALA A 233 17.09 1.34 3.47
CA ALA A 233 17.54 0.48 4.54
C ALA A 233 18.72 1.11 5.32
N VAL A 234 19.68 1.71 4.60
CA VAL A 234 20.83 2.42 5.19
C VAL A 234 20.40 3.71 5.89
N SER A 235 19.55 4.52 5.26
CA SER A 235 19.04 5.79 5.79
C SER A 235 18.29 5.60 7.11
N LEU A 236 17.38 4.62 7.17
CA LEU A 236 16.62 4.30 8.39
C LEU A 236 17.54 3.87 9.53
N GLN A 237 18.52 2.99 9.27
CA GLN A 237 19.48 2.55 10.28
C GLN A 237 20.36 3.71 10.76
N THR A 238 20.76 4.59 9.84
CA THR A 238 21.60 5.76 10.12
C THR A 238 20.88 6.74 11.04
N ILE A 239 19.61 7.04 10.76
CA ILE A 239 18.80 7.92 11.61
C ILE A 239 18.56 7.34 13.00
N VAL A 240 18.35 6.02 13.13
CA VAL A 240 18.28 5.35 14.44
C VAL A 240 19.57 5.57 15.24
N LYS A 241 20.74 5.42 14.60
CA LYS A 241 22.04 5.59 15.26
C LYS A 241 22.30 7.03 15.65
N ILE A 242 22.04 7.99 14.76
CA ILE A 242 22.13 9.43 15.05
C ILE A 242 21.21 9.79 16.21
N GLY A 243 19.98 9.28 16.19
CA GLY A 243 18.99 9.58 17.20
C GLY A 243 19.40 9.09 18.59
N LYS A 244 19.90 7.85 18.70
CA LYS A 244 20.45 7.30 19.94
C LYS A 244 21.65 8.10 20.46
N ARG A 245 22.60 8.42 19.58
CA ARG A 245 23.83 9.15 19.93
C ARG A 245 23.55 10.55 20.48
N ASN A 246 22.52 11.22 19.95
CA ASN A 246 22.19 12.61 20.31
C ASN A 246 21.03 12.72 21.30
N GLY A 247 20.53 11.60 21.84
CA GLY A 247 19.43 11.59 22.80
C GLY A 247 18.15 12.22 22.25
N ILE A 248 17.82 11.94 20.99
CA ILE A 248 16.59 12.40 20.35
C ILE A 248 15.38 11.86 21.09
N THR A 249 14.37 12.71 21.26
CA THR A 249 13.13 12.39 21.98
C THR A 249 11.97 12.15 21.02
N HIS A 250 11.91 12.89 19.91
CA HIS A 250 10.80 12.82 18.96
C HIS A 250 11.26 12.91 17.51
N ILE A 251 10.53 12.17 16.66
CA ILE A 251 10.58 12.24 15.21
C ILE A 251 9.45 13.16 14.73
N LEU A 252 9.79 14.09 13.85
CA LEU A 252 8.89 15.03 13.21
C LEU A 252 8.69 14.60 11.74
N PRO A 253 7.63 13.84 11.42
CA PRO A 253 7.44 13.28 10.09
C PRO A 253 6.84 14.29 9.10
N GLY A 254 7.03 14.02 7.81
CA GLY A 254 6.36 14.72 6.72
C GLY A 254 4.84 14.50 6.71
N HIS A 255 4.37 13.33 7.14
CA HIS A 255 2.94 13.01 7.23
C HIS A 255 2.58 12.33 8.54
N GLY A 256 1.36 12.55 9.01
CA GLY A 256 0.86 11.93 10.24
C GLY A 256 1.35 12.62 11.52
N ASN A 257 1.21 11.93 12.65
CA ASN A 257 1.49 12.52 13.96
C ASN A 257 2.98 12.45 14.32
N ILE A 258 3.42 13.41 15.13
CA ILE A 258 4.73 13.36 15.80
C ILE A 258 4.87 12.04 16.56
N MET A 259 6.04 11.39 16.42
CA MET A 259 6.30 10.09 17.02
C MET A 259 7.37 10.18 18.10
N ASP A 260 7.17 9.42 19.17
CA ASP A 260 8.19 9.18 20.19
C ASP A 260 9.35 8.37 19.57
N PHE A 261 10.58 8.83 19.79
CA PHE A 261 11.76 8.26 19.16
C PHE A 261 11.98 6.78 19.52
N ASP A 262 11.76 6.41 20.79
CA ASP A 262 11.97 5.04 21.25
C ASP A 262 10.99 4.06 20.57
N LYS A 263 9.75 4.50 20.37
CA LYS A 263 8.77 3.73 19.57
C LYS A 263 9.17 3.64 18.11
N THR A 264 9.71 4.72 17.53
CA THR A 264 10.11 4.75 16.12
C THR A 264 11.32 3.88 15.81
N ILE A 265 12.21 3.61 16.78
CA ILE A 265 13.37 2.70 16.56
C ILE A 265 12.90 1.36 16.00
N ARG A 266 11.86 0.76 16.60
CA ARG A 266 11.34 -0.52 16.14
C ARG A 266 10.78 -0.42 14.72
N ILE A 267 9.99 0.63 14.44
CA ILE A 267 9.38 0.88 13.13
C ILE A 267 10.48 1.00 12.06
N PHE A 268 11.49 1.83 12.29
CA PHE A 268 12.56 2.06 11.31
C PHE A 268 13.41 0.81 11.06
N LEU A 269 13.68 0.00 12.08
CA LEU A 269 14.42 -1.25 11.91
C LEU A 269 13.59 -2.34 11.20
N GLU A 270 12.27 -2.41 11.45
CA GLU A 270 11.37 -3.30 10.72
C GLU A 270 11.24 -2.86 9.25
N SER A 271 11.02 -1.56 9.00
CA SER A 271 10.97 -1.00 7.64
C SER A 271 12.30 -1.12 6.89
N SER A 272 13.43 -1.04 7.58
CA SER A 272 14.76 -1.31 6.98
C SER A 272 14.86 -2.74 6.46
N LYS A 273 14.39 -3.73 7.23
CA LYS A 273 14.35 -5.14 6.80
C LYS A 273 13.35 -5.37 5.67
N GLU A 274 12.20 -4.70 5.72
CA GLU A 274 11.17 -4.78 4.67
C GLU A 274 11.67 -4.19 3.36
N ALA A 275 12.34 -3.03 3.39
CA ALA A 275 12.93 -2.41 2.21
C ALA A 275 13.84 -3.39 1.46
N LEU A 276 14.73 -4.10 2.16
CA LEU A 276 15.64 -5.08 1.55
C LEU A 276 14.92 -6.29 0.91
N ARG A 277 13.65 -6.55 1.26
CA ARG A 277 12.83 -7.61 0.62
C ARG A 277 12.10 -7.11 -0.62
N LEU A 278 11.89 -5.81 -0.73
CA LEU A 278 11.21 -5.17 -1.85
C LEU A 278 12.23 -4.91 -2.97
N ASN A 279 12.57 -5.97 -3.70
CA ASN A 279 13.46 -5.92 -4.87
C ASN A 279 12.64 -5.94 -6.17
N ASP A 280 13.20 -5.39 -7.24
CA ASP A 280 12.65 -5.48 -8.60
C ASP A 280 11.18 -5.05 -8.72
N LEU A 281 10.81 -4.02 -7.95
CA LEU A 281 9.46 -3.46 -8.00
C LEU A 281 9.23 -2.80 -9.36
N ALA A 282 8.11 -3.11 -9.98
CA ALA A 282 7.66 -2.37 -11.14
C ALA A 282 7.36 -0.91 -10.78
N LEU A 283 7.71 0.01 -11.69
CA LEU A 283 7.53 1.45 -11.49
C LEU A 283 6.07 1.78 -11.10
N PHE A 284 5.91 2.48 -9.99
CA PHE A 284 4.62 2.99 -9.53
C PHE A 284 4.39 4.39 -10.12
N ASP A 285 3.86 4.43 -11.34
CA ASP A 285 3.49 5.65 -12.04
C ASP A 285 1.99 5.94 -11.98
N ARG A 286 1.55 7.00 -12.68
CA ARG A 286 0.15 7.40 -12.75
C ARG A 286 -0.73 6.33 -13.39
N GLU A 287 -0.29 5.70 -14.47
CA GLU A 287 -1.06 4.68 -15.18
C GLU A 287 -1.30 3.47 -14.28
N ARG A 288 -0.23 2.98 -13.64
CA ARG A 288 -0.30 1.89 -12.67
C ARG A 288 -1.17 2.26 -11.48
N SER A 289 -1.04 3.49 -10.94
CA SER A 289 -1.90 3.97 -9.85
C SER A 289 -3.38 3.99 -10.25
N MET A 290 -3.72 4.44 -11.46
CA MET A 290 -5.11 4.42 -11.94
C MET A 290 -5.62 2.99 -12.09
N TYR A 291 -4.87 2.12 -12.77
CA TYR A 291 -5.20 0.71 -12.94
C TYR A 291 -5.41 -0.01 -11.60
N LEU A 292 -4.50 0.17 -10.65
CA LEU A 292 -4.58 -0.47 -9.33
C LEU A 292 -5.77 0.05 -8.52
N SER A 293 -6.11 1.34 -8.65
CA SER A 293 -7.28 1.87 -7.97
C SER A 293 -8.60 1.31 -8.52
N GLU A 294 -8.67 1.03 -9.82
CA GLU A 294 -9.82 0.36 -10.44
C GLU A 294 -9.89 -1.10 -10.01
N TYR A 295 -8.76 -1.80 -10.07
CA TYR A 295 -8.68 -3.19 -9.65
C TYR A 295 -9.03 -3.37 -8.17
N ALA A 296 -8.61 -2.44 -7.31
CA ALA A 296 -8.94 -2.42 -5.89
C ALA A 296 -10.45 -2.43 -5.65
N ILE A 297 -11.20 -1.61 -6.38
CA ILE A 297 -12.67 -1.53 -6.26
C ILE A 297 -13.30 -2.87 -6.65
N VAL A 298 -12.86 -3.43 -7.77
CA VAL A 298 -13.35 -4.72 -8.29
C VAL A 298 -13.08 -5.86 -7.29
N LEU A 299 -11.88 -5.91 -6.74
CA LEU A 299 -11.50 -6.93 -5.75
C LEU A 299 -12.32 -6.85 -4.47
N LEU A 300 -12.69 -5.65 -4.05
CA LEU A 300 -13.43 -5.46 -2.81
C LEU A 300 -14.90 -5.82 -2.97
N GLU A 301 -15.48 -5.53 -4.13
CA GLU A 301 -16.80 -6.04 -4.48
C GLU A 301 -16.78 -7.58 -4.51
N GLU A 302 -15.74 -8.18 -5.11
CA GLU A 302 -15.57 -9.63 -5.12
C GLU A 302 -15.42 -10.21 -3.71
N ALA A 303 -14.60 -9.59 -2.86
CA ALA A 303 -14.42 -10.00 -1.47
C ALA A 303 -15.74 -9.92 -0.69
N SER A 304 -16.48 -8.82 -0.82
CA SER A 304 -17.80 -8.65 -0.18
C SER A 304 -18.76 -9.75 -0.61
N ASN A 305 -18.84 -10.06 -1.91
CA ASN A 305 -19.70 -11.13 -2.41
C ASN A 305 -19.34 -12.49 -1.81
N ILE A 306 -18.04 -12.79 -1.72
CA ILE A 306 -17.57 -14.05 -1.14
C ILE A 306 -17.90 -14.13 0.35
N PHE A 307 -17.69 -13.05 1.12
CA PHE A 307 -18.04 -13.05 2.54
C PHE A 307 -19.54 -13.23 2.77
N SER A 308 -20.40 -12.62 1.94
CA SER A 308 -21.84 -12.86 2.01
C SER A 308 -22.21 -14.33 1.74
N ILE A 309 -21.53 -15.00 0.78
CA ILE A 309 -21.73 -16.43 0.50
C ILE A 309 -21.32 -17.28 1.71
N ILE A 310 -20.20 -16.95 2.34
CA ILE A 310 -19.71 -17.66 3.53
C ILE A 310 -20.72 -17.50 4.67
N SER A 311 -21.12 -16.28 5.01
CA SER A 311 -22.09 -16.00 6.08
C SER A 311 -23.41 -16.75 5.86
N ALA A 312 -23.95 -16.73 4.64
CA ALA A 312 -25.17 -17.45 4.30
C ALA A 312 -25.04 -18.98 4.49
N ARG A 313 -23.88 -19.56 4.13
CA ARG A 313 -23.63 -20.99 4.31
C ARG A 313 -23.45 -21.36 5.79
N LEU A 314 -22.73 -20.55 6.57
CA LEU A 314 -22.58 -20.77 8.00
C LEU A 314 -23.93 -20.70 8.73
N LEU A 315 -24.78 -19.73 8.36
CA LEU A 315 -26.16 -19.63 8.86
C LEU A 315 -26.98 -20.87 8.52
N LYS A 316 -26.90 -21.36 7.27
CA LYS A 316 -27.57 -22.61 6.86
C LYS A 316 -27.11 -23.78 7.72
N ILE A 317 -25.80 -23.96 7.92
CA ILE A 317 -25.24 -25.07 8.69
C ILE A 317 -25.70 -24.99 10.14
N SER A 318 -25.58 -23.82 10.77
CA SER A 318 -26.04 -23.58 12.13
C SER A 318 -27.52 -23.88 12.29
N TYR A 319 -28.37 -23.44 11.36
CA TYR A 319 -29.81 -23.67 11.40
C TYR A 319 -30.14 -25.17 11.40
N TYR A 320 -29.51 -25.96 10.53
CA TYR A 320 -29.76 -27.40 10.49
C TYR A 320 -29.20 -28.14 11.70
N LEU A 321 -28.04 -27.74 12.22
CA LEU A 321 -27.50 -28.32 13.46
C LEU A 321 -28.42 -28.06 14.65
N ASP A 322 -28.92 -26.83 14.80
CA ASP A 322 -29.88 -26.46 15.85
C ASP A 322 -31.18 -27.27 15.72
N MET A 323 -31.72 -27.40 14.49
CA MET A 323 -32.88 -28.26 14.22
C MET A 323 -32.67 -29.74 14.58
N LEU A 324 -31.43 -30.22 14.47
CA LEU A 324 -31.05 -31.60 14.81
C LEU A 324 -30.70 -31.77 16.31
N GLY A 325 -30.78 -30.71 17.11
CA GLY A 325 -30.52 -30.73 18.55
C GLY A 325 -29.06 -30.42 18.94
N GLU A 326 -28.20 -30.13 17.97
CA GLU A 326 -26.77 -29.89 18.14
C GLU A 326 -26.47 -28.41 18.41
N ASN A 327 -27.08 -27.85 19.46
CA ASN A 327 -27.11 -26.41 19.75
C ASN A 327 -25.71 -25.80 20.01
N GLU A 328 -24.83 -26.52 20.69
CA GLU A 328 -23.47 -26.03 20.98
C GLU A 328 -22.62 -25.97 19.70
N SER A 329 -22.75 -26.97 18.83
CA SER A 329 -22.11 -27.02 17.51
C SER A 329 -22.67 -25.90 16.61
N ALA A 330 -23.98 -25.66 16.63
CA ALA A 330 -24.62 -24.57 15.89
C ALA A 330 -24.03 -23.20 16.27
N LYS A 331 -23.91 -22.91 17.58
CA LYS A 331 -23.26 -21.67 18.06
C LYS A 331 -21.80 -21.59 17.66
N SER A 332 -21.07 -22.70 17.77
CA SER A 332 -19.65 -22.78 17.39
C SER A 332 -19.44 -22.39 15.92
N ILE A 333 -20.28 -22.89 15.01
CA ILE A 333 -20.26 -22.56 13.59
C ILE A 333 -20.47 -21.06 13.32
N LEU A 334 -21.42 -20.41 14.00
CA LEU A 334 -21.63 -18.96 13.84
C LEU A 334 -20.47 -18.14 14.39
N SER A 335 -19.79 -18.62 15.44
CA SER A 335 -18.62 -17.97 16.02
C SER A 335 -17.32 -18.19 15.24
N ALA A 336 -17.35 -19.02 14.18
CA ALA A 336 -16.17 -19.33 13.38
C ALA A 336 -15.64 -18.09 12.64
N ILE A 337 -16.51 -17.13 12.33
CA ILE A 337 -16.19 -15.86 11.69
C ILE A 337 -16.92 -14.72 12.40
N ASP A 338 -16.22 -13.61 12.65
CA ASP A 338 -16.81 -12.38 13.14
C ASP A 338 -17.51 -11.63 11.98
N SER A 339 -18.75 -12.03 11.67
CA SER A 339 -19.55 -11.45 10.58
C SER A 339 -19.79 -9.95 10.78
N ASP A 340 -20.04 -9.52 12.02
CA ASP A 340 -20.33 -8.12 12.35
C ASP A 340 -19.12 -7.23 12.06
N MET A 341 -17.91 -7.68 12.42
CA MET A 341 -16.68 -6.94 12.09
C MET A 341 -16.38 -6.95 10.59
N LEU A 342 -16.70 -8.03 9.87
CA LEU A 342 -16.54 -8.07 8.41
C LEU A 342 -17.50 -7.10 7.72
N ASP A 343 -18.79 -7.13 8.06
CA ASP A 343 -19.81 -6.23 7.51
C ASP A 343 -19.43 -4.77 7.78
N LYS A 344 -19.04 -4.45 9.02
CA LYS A 344 -18.54 -3.13 9.37
C LYS A 344 -17.30 -2.73 8.56
N THR A 345 -16.38 -3.66 8.32
CA THR A 345 -15.16 -3.39 7.55
C THR A 345 -15.48 -3.12 6.07
N VAL A 346 -16.46 -3.82 5.51
CA VAL A 346 -17.00 -3.59 4.15
C VAL A 346 -17.71 -2.23 4.08
N ASP A 347 -18.56 -1.90 5.06
CA ASP A 347 -19.28 -0.63 5.13
C ASP A 347 -18.35 0.58 5.26
N GLU A 348 -17.30 0.46 6.09
CA GLU A 348 -16.25 1.47 6.24
C GLU A 348 -15.51 1.75 4.92
N PHE A 349 -15.36 0.72 4.09
CA PHE A 349 -14.74 0.86 2.78
C PHE A 349 -15.68 1.50 1.76
N ASN A 350 -16.92 0.99 1.67
CA ASN A 350 -17.94 1.52 0.76
C ASN A 350 -18.23 2.99 1.03
N SER A 351 -18.35 3.37 2.31
CA SER A 351 -18.50 4.76 2.72
C SER A 351 -17.33 5.63 2.23
N PHE A 352 -16.09 5.15 2.37
CA PHE A 352 -14.91 5.85 1.89
C PHE A 352 -14.91 6.04 0.37
N ILE A 353 -15.32 5.04 -0.41
CA ILE A 353 -15.45 5.16 -1.87
C ILE A 353 -16.52 6.18 -2.26
N MET A 354 -17.66 6.19 -1.57
CA MET A 354 -18.72 7.18 -1.80
C MET A 354 -18.24 8.60 -1.51
N GLU A 355 -17.47 8.79 -0.43
CA GLU A 355 -16.88 10.09 -0.05
C GLU A 355 -15.90 10.63 -1.09
N LEU A 356 -15.21 9.75 -1.83
CA LEU A 356 -14.26 10.16 -2.86
C LEU A 356 -14.92 10.83 -4.08
N LYS A 357 -16.26 10.75 -4.25
CA LYS A 357 -17.00 11.38 -5.36
C LYS A 357 -16.36 11.13 -6.73
N GLY A 358 -15.88 9.92 -6.98
CA GLY A 358 -15.23 9.52 -8.22
C GLY A 358 -13.72 9.82 -8.31
N LYS A 359 -13.09 10.39 -7.27
CA LYS A 359 -11.63 10.54 -7.20
C LYS A 359 -10.97 9.15 -7.09
N ARG A 360 -10.05 8.84 -8.01
CA ARG A 360 -9.27 7.59 -8.09
C ARG A 360 -7.80 7.83 -7.71
N GLY A 361 -7.01 6.76 -7.63
CA GLY A 361 -5.56 6.79 -7.36
C GLY A 361 -5.15 6.34 -5.96
N THR A 362 -4.01 6.85 -5.46
CA THR A 362 -3.35 6.39 -4.22
C THR A 362 -4.26 6.27 -2.99
N PRO A 363 -5.22 7.18 -2.71
CA PRO A 363 -6.10 7.03 -1.55
C PRO A 363 -6.93 5.74 -1.55
N VAL A 364 -7.46 5.34 -2.73
CA VAL A 364 -8.23 4.10 -2.89
C VAL A 364 -7.35 2.89 -2.63
N ILE A 365 -6.14 2.90 -3.20
CA ILE A 365 -5.15 1.83 -3.04
C ILE A 365 -4.80 1.63 -1.57
N LEU A 366 -4.47 2.72 -0.85
CA LEU A 366 -4.12 2.66 0.56
C LEU A 366 -5.28 2.12 1.41
N LYS A 367 -6.50 2.60 1.14
CA LYS A 367 -7.69 2.10 1.86
C LYS A 367 -7.94 0.62 1.57
N ALA A 368 -7.75 0.17 0.32
CA ALA A 368 -7.91 -1.22 -0.06
C ALA A 368 -6.86 -2.13 0.61
N VAL A 369 -5.61 -1.66 0.72
CA VAL A 369 -4.55 -2.36 1.48
C VAL A 369 -4.91 -2.44 2.97
N GLN A 370 -5.43 -1.36 3.55
CA GLN A 370 -5.90 -1.36 4.94
C GLN A 370 -7.05 -2.35 5.16
N PHE A 371 -8.01 -2.38 4.23
CA PHE A 371 -9.10 -3.36 4.23
C PHE A 371 -8.54 -4.79 4.19
N SER A 372 -7.67 -5.09 3.22
CA SER A 372 -7.06 -6.42 3.08
C SER A 372 -6.34 -6.85 4.37
N ARG A 373 -5.56 -5.97 5.00
CA ARG A 373 -4.89 -6.25 6.28
C ARG A 373 -5.87 -6.49 7.43
N LYS A 374 -6.97 -5.72 7.52
CA LYS A 374 -8.01 -5.93 8.53
C LYS A 374 -8.68 -7.28 8.34
N VAL A 375 -9.10 -7.59 7.11
CA VAL A 375 -9.77 -8.83 6.79
C VAL A 375 -8.87 -10.04 7.04
N ASN A 376 -7.61 -10.02 6.59
CA ASN A 376 -6.65 -11.10 6.86
C ASN A 376 -6.36 -11.33 8.35
N LYS A 377 -6.61 -10.33 9.20
CA LYS A 377 -6.46 -10.47 10.67
C LYS A 377 -7.69 -11.09 11.33
N ILE A 378 -8.87 -10.91 10.74
CA ILE A 378 -10.15 -11.36 11.30
C ILE A 378 -10.53 -12.73 10.72
N PHE A 379 -10.23 -12.95 9.44
CA PHE A 379 -10.57 -14.17 8.72
C PHE A 379 -9.44 -15.20 8.86
N GLU A 380 -9.73 -16.26 9.61
CA GLU A 380 -8.88 -17.46 9.76
C GLU A 380 -9.53 -18.61 8.97
N PRO A 381 -9.15 -18.85 7.68
CA PRO A 381 -9.77 -19.87 6.84
C PRO A 381 -9.70 -21.29 7.44
N GLU A 382 -8.72 -21.55 8.29
CA GLU A 382 -8.50 -22.83 8.94
C GLU A 382 -9.70 -23.25 9.81
N ARG A 383 -10.42 -22.29 10.42
CA ARG A 383 -11.61 -22.54 11.25
C ARG A 383 -12.80 -23.09 10.47
N ILE A 384 -12.87 -22.79 9.18
CA ILE A 384 -13.96 -23.22 8.28
C ILE A 384 -13.47 -24.20 7.22
N SER A 385 -12.26 -24.73 7.36
CA SER A 385 -11.59 -25.54 6.34
C SER A 385 -12.36 -26.80 5.92
N GLY A 386 -13.06 -27.43 6.85
CA GLY A 386 -13.90 -28.61 6.59
C GLY A 386 -15.29 -28.31 6.02
N LEU A 387 -15.67 -27.04 5.90
CA LEU A 387 -17.03 -26.62 5.50
C LEU A 387 -17.11 -26.16 4.04
N PHE A 388 -15.97 -25.89 3.42
CA PHE A 388 -15.86 -25.36 2.07
C PHE A 388 -14.88 -26.17 1.25
N ASP A 389 -15.04 -26.09 -0.06
CA ASP A 389 -14.07 -26.68 -1.00
C ASP A 389 -12.67 -26.05 -0.79
N PRO A 390 -11.59 -26.84 -0.78
CA PRO A 390 -10.24 -26.31 -0.61
C PRO A 390 -9.81 -25.27 -1.66
N CYS A 391 -10.25 -25.39 -2.91
CA CYS A 391 -9.99 -24.37 -3.93
C CYS A 391 -10.75 -23.07 -3.63
N PHE A 392 -12.00 -23.15 -3.15
CA PHE A 392 -12.74 -21.96 -2.70
C PHE A 392 -11.99 -21.21 -1.57
N LEU A 393 -11.49 -21.91 -0.56
CA LEU A 393 -10.74 -21.30 0.55
C LEU A 393 -9.41 -20.71 0.10
N ARG A 394 -8.68 -21.42 -0.78
CA ARG A 394 -7.45 -20.91 -1.38
C ARG A 394 -7.70 -19.60 -2.13
N ARG A 395 -8.76 -19.53 -2.94
CA ARG A 395 -9.13 -18.31 -3.68
C ARG A 395 -9.35 -17.11 -2.76
N ILE A 396 -10.01 -17.30 -1.62
CA ILE A 396 -10.25 -16.21 -0.66
C ILE A 396 -8.94 -15.67 -0.10
N LYS A 397 -8.05 -16.58 0.31
CA LYS A 397 -6.74 -16.24 0.86
C LYS A 397 -5.90 -15.45 -0.15
N ILE A 398 -5.95 -15.89 -1.40
CA ILE A 398 -5.24 -15.27 -2.53
C ILE A 398 -5.82 -13.89 -2.86
N LEU A 399 -7.14 -13.76 -2.95
CA LEU A 399 -7.83 -12.54 -3.41
C LEU A 399 -7.32 -11.26 -2.73
N LEU A 400 -7.14 -11.30 -1.40
CA LEU A 400 -6.74 -10.15 -0.62
C LEU A 400 -5.23 -10.06 -0.40
N SER A 401 -4.53 -11.19 -0.31
CA SER A 401 -3.08 -11.22 -0.16
C SER A 401 -2.36 -10.75 -1.42
N ASP A 402 -2.79 -11.23 -2.59
CA ASP A 402 -2.12 -10.91 -3.85
C ASP A 402 -2.39 -9.48 -4.28
N PHE A 403 -3.53 -8.90 -3.93
CA PHE A 403 -3.73 -7.47 -4.14
C PHE A 403 -2.64 -6.63 -3.47
N VAL A 404 -2.25 -6.96 -2.23
CA VAL A 404 -1.18 -6.24 -1.53
C VAL A 404 0.14 -6.37 -2.29
N ASN A 405 0.47 -7.59 -2.74
CA ASN A 405 1.69 -7.86 -3.52
C ASN A 405 1.69 -7.12 -4.88
N VAL A 406 0.56 -7.13 -5.58
CA VAL A 406 0.34 -6.41 -6.86
C VAL A 406 0.54 -4.90 -6.68
N VAL A 407 0.05 -4.33 -5.57
CA VAL A 407 0.21 -2.90 -5.25
C VAL A 407 1.65 -2.55 -4.94
N TYR A 408 2.39 -3.40 -4.22
CA TYR A 408 3.82 -3.19 -4.01
C TYR A 408 4.60 -3.15 -5.33
N GLY A 409 4.04 -3.71 -6.40
CA GLY A 409 4.77 -3.81 -7.66
C GLY A 409 5.63 -5.06 -7.76
N VAL A 410 5.44 -6.03 -6.86
CA VAL A 410 6.15 -7.31 -6.91
C VAL A 410 5.76 -8.02 -8.20
N CYS A 411 6.73 -8.22 -9.09
CA CYS A 411 6.53 -9.01 -10.30
C CYS A 411 6.52 -10.49 -9.89
N PHE A 412 5.42 -11.20 -10.13
CA PHE A 412 5.24 -12.62 -9.78
C PHE A 412 6.00 -13.57 -10.72
N VAL A 413 7.15 -13.17 -11.23
CA VAL A 413 7.96 -13.98 -12.18
C VAL A 413 8.32 -15.34 -11.56
N ASP A 414 8.46 -15.41 -10.23
CA ASP A 414 8.76 -16.64 -9.50
C ASP A 414 7.57 -17.62 -9.37
N GLN A 415 6.34 -17.20 -9.71
CA GLN A 415 5.14 -18.04 -9.67
C GLN A 415 4.75 -18.59 -11.05
N GLU A 416 5.30 -18.03 -12.13
CA GLU A 416 5.10 -18.57 -13.47
C GLU A 416 5.77 -19.93 -13.61
N THR A 417 5.00 -20.92 -14.07
CA THR A 417 5.49 -22.27 -14.30
C THR A 417 5.14 -22.70 -15.72
N LEU A 418 6.01 -23.52 -16.32
CA LEU A 418 5.71 -24.18 -17.58
C LEU A 418 4.81 -25.39 -17.29
N PHE A 419 3.60 -25.41 -17.86
CA PHE A 419 2.67 -26.53 -17.67
C PHE A 419 1.85 -26.84 -18.92
N ASP A 420 1.35 -28.07 -19.00
CA ASP A 420 0.40 -28.50 -20.04
C ASP A 420 -1.01 -27.99 -19.70
N LEU A 421 -1.57 -27.16 -20.59
CA LEU A 421 -2.90 -26.59 -20.43
C LEU A 421 -4.00 -27.65 -20.46
N ASN A 422 -3.88 -28.70 -21.30
CA ASN A 422 -4.88 -29.75 -21.39
C ASN A 422 -4.99 -30.52 -20.07
N ASP A 423 -3.86 -30.99 -19.55
CA ASP A 423 -3.79 -31.74 -18.30
C ASP A 423 -4.32 -30.89 -17.12
N THR A 424 -4.08 -29.57 -17.14
CA THR A 424 -4.54 -28.66 -16.10
C THR A 424 -6.05 -28.41 -16.16
N VAL A 425 -6.63 -28.24 -17.35
CA VAL A 425 -8.08 -28.11 -17.53
C VAL A 425 -8.80 -29.38 -17.11
N GLU A 426 -8.31 -30.55 -17.56
CA GLU A 426 -8.90 -31.84 -17.21
C GLU A 426 -8.84 -32.09 -15.70
N GLY A 427 -7.69 -31.83 -15.06
CA GLY A 427 -7.55 -31.92 -13.61
C GLY A 427 -8.48 -30.97 -12.84
N THR A 428 -8.73 -29.77 -13.38
CA THR A 428 -9.67 -28.81 -12.77
C THR A 428 -11.10 -29.33 -12.84
N ILE A 429 -11.55 -29.80 -14.01
CA ILE A 429 -12.89 -30.39 -14.18
C ILE A 429 -13.06 -31.62 -13.29
N ALA A 430 -12.05 -32.49 -13.21
CA ALA A 430 -12.08 -33.67 -12.36
C ALA A 430 -12.21 -33.32 -10.88
N THR A 431 -11.56 -32.24 -10.43
CA THR A 431 -11.66 -31.75 -9.04
C THR A 431 -13.06 -31.22 -8.75
N LEU A 432 -13.63 -30.39 -9.64
CA LEU A 432 -14.98 -29.83 -9.47
C LEU A 432 -16.09 -30.88 -9.48
N ARG A 433 -15.86 -32.04 -10.11
CA ARG A 433 -16.81 -33.17 -10.16
C ARG A 433 -16.69 -34.13 -8.99
N ARG A 434 -15.65 -34.02 -8.16
CA ARG A 434 -15.41 -34.96 -7.07
C ARG A 434 -16.49 -34.77 -5.99
N GLU A 435 -17.21 -35.84 -5.64
CA GLU A 435 -18.08 -35.83 -4.48
C GLU A 435 -17.22 -35.88 -3.21
N HIS A 436 -17.45 -34.95 -2.28
CA HIS A 436 -16.66 -34.82 -1.05
C HIS A 436 -17.26 -35.56 0.15
N VAL A 437 -18.37 -36.28 -0.05
CA VAL A 437 -19.09 -36.99 1.02
C VAL A 437 -19.22 -38.47 0.65
N GLU A 438 -18.55 -39.32 1.43
CA GLU A 438 -18.68 -40.78 1.31
C GLU A 438 -20.02 -41.24 1.94
N PRO A 439 -20.95 -41.86 1.21
CA PRO A 439 -22.31 -42.10 1.68
C PRO A 439 -22.40 -42.79 3.05
N TYR A 440 -21.52 -43.78 3.31
CA TYR A 440 -21.58 -44.64 4.49
C TYR A 440 -20.75 -44.17 5.68
N ARG A 441 -19.88 -43.16 5.52
CA ARG A 441 -18.94 -42.73 6.57
C ARG A 441 -19.62 -42.29 7.87
N ILE A 442 -20.81 -41.70 7.80
CA ILE A 442 -21.58 -41.29 8.98
C ILE A 442 -21.97 -42.45 9.90
N PHE A 443 -22.09 -43.67 9.36
CA PHE A 443 -22.39 -44.85 10.17
C PHE A 443 -21.16 -45.36 10.92
N GLU A 444 -19.95 -45.06 10.41
CA GLU A 444 -18.68 -45.45 11.03
C GLU A 444 -18.31 -44.51 12.20
N THR A 445 -18.94 -43.34 12.30
CA THR A 445 -18.68 -42.34 13.34
C THR A 445 -19.67 -42.38 14.51
N LEU A 446 -20.63 -43.30 14.51
CA LEU A 446 -21.69 -43.38 15.52
C LEU A 446 -21.20 -43.66 16.95
N ASP A 447 -20.00 -44.23 17.10
CA ASP A 447 -19.42 -44.55 18.42
C ASP A 447 -18.73 -43.34 19.08
N ASN A 448 -18.61 -42.21 18.36
CA ASN A 448 -17.98 -40.99 18.85
C ASN A 448 -18.81 -39.76 18.46
N ASP A 449 -19.51 -39.18 19.44
CA ASP A 449 -20.39 -38.02 19.26
C ASP A 449 -19.73 -36.87 18.51
N GLN A 450 -18.45 -36.57 18.79
CA GLN A 450 -17.75 -35.47 18.13
C GLN A 450 -17.46 -35.79 16.66
N GLU A 451 -17.02 -37.01 16.36
CA GLU A 451 -16.78 -37.44 14.97
C GLU A 451 -18.08 -37.52 14.17
N PHE A 452 -19.19 -37.91 14.81
CA PHE A 452 -20.52 -37.90 14.22
C PHE A 452 -20.96 -36.48 13.87
N ILE A 453 -20.86 -35.54 14.81
CA ILE A 453 -21.20 -34.13 14.59
C ILE A 453 -20.34 -33.51 13.48
N ASP A 454 -19.03 -33.79 13.46
CA ASP A 454 -18.13 -33.29 12.44
C ASP A 454 -18.51 -33.79 11.03
N GLU A 455 -18.84 -35.08 10.91
CA GLU A 455 -19.29 -35.70 9.66
C GLU A 455 -20.67 -35.20 9.23
N LEU A 456 -21.60 -35.03 10.17
CA LEU A 456 -22.92 -34.44 9.94
C LEU A 456 -22.79 -32.99 9.43
N THR A 457 -21.93 -32.20 10.06
CA THR A 457 -21.67 -30.81 9.68
C THR A 457 -21.13 -30.71 8.26
N LYS A 458 -20.15 -31.56 7.89
CA LYS A 458 -19.62 -31.66 6.51
C LYS A 458 -20.71 -31.98 5.50
N ARG A 459 -21.64 -32.86 5.85
CA ARG A 459 -22.78 -33.23 4.97
C ARG A 459 -23.77 -32.10 4.76
N ILE A 460 -24.08 -31.34 5.80
CA ILE A 460 -24.96 -30.16 5.71
C ILE A 460 -24.30 -29.06 4.87
N ALA A 461 -22.99 -28.89 5.06
CA ALA A 461 -22.17 -27.92 4.33
C ALA A 461 -22.02 -28.27 2.85
N TYR A 462 -21.95 -29.57 2.51
CA TYR A 462 -21.82 -30.04 1.14
C TYR A 462 -22.93 -29.49 0.25
N THR A 463 -22.52 -28.83 -0.83
CA THR A 463 -23.41 -28.27 -1.83
C THR A 463 -22.98 -28.83 -3.19
N PRO A 464 -23.73 -29.76 -3.79
CA PRO A 464 -23.36 -30.40 -5.05
C PRO A 464 -23.62 -29.46 -6.23
N LEU A 465 -22.85 -28.37 -6.32
CA LEU A 465 -23.11 -27.28 -7.27
C LEU A 465 -23.18 -27.75 -8.73
N PHE A 466 -22.37 -28.75 -9.08
CA PHE A 466 -22.24 -29.27 -10.44
C PHE A 466 -23.07 -30.54 -10.70
N SER A 467 -23.95 -30.98 -9.80
CA SER A 467 -24.71 -32.23 -9.99
C SER A 467 -25.59 -32.23 -11.24
N SER A 468 -26.05 -31.06 -11.67
CA SER A 468 -26.87 -30.87 -12.87
C SER A 468 -26.08 -30.36 -14.08
N THR A 469 -24.76 -30.20 -13.98
CA THR A 469 -23.92 -29.64 -15.05
C THR A 469 -23.09 -30.73 -15.74
N ARG A 470 -23.18 -30.78 -17.06
CA ARG A 470 -22.40 -31.69 -17.91
C ARG A 470 -21.28 -30.92 -18.58
N PHE A 471 -20.06 -31.44 -18.46
CA PHE A 471 -18.87 -30.90 -19.11
C PHE A 471 -18.50 -31.72 -20.33
N SER A 472 -18.19 -31.06 -21.44
CA SER A 472 -17.47 -31.66 -22.57
C SER A 472 -16.14 -30.95 -22.76
N PHE A 473 -15.05 -31.69 -22.88
CA PHE A 473 -13.73 -31.12 -23.13
C PHE A 473 -13.14 -31.65 -24.44
N SER A 474 -12.80 -30.73 -25.35
CA SER A 474 -12.16 -30.98 -26.63
C SER A 474 -10.71 -30.48 -26.58
N PRO A 475 -9.73 -31.34 -26.22
CA PRO A 475 -8.34 -30.94 -26.16
C PRO A 475 -7.72 -30.78 -27.55
N ALA A 476 -6.81 -29.81 -27.70
CA ALA A 476 -5.92 -29.73 -28.87
C ALA A 476 -5.10 -31.02 -29.02
N GLN A 477 -4.89 -31.46 -30.27
CA GLN A 477 -4.17 -32.70 -30.58
C GLN A 477 -2.71 -32.68 -30.08
N GLU A 478 -2.05 -31.54 -30.17
CA GLU A 478 -0.72 -31.33 -29.59
C GLU A 478 -0.85 -30.79 -28.16
N LYS A 479 -0.05 -31.31 -27.22
CA LYS A 479 0.02 -30.84 -25.84
C LYS A 479 0.44 -29.36 -25.79
N PRO A 480 -0.44 -28.42 -25.42
CA PRO A 480 -0.12 -27.01 -25.41
C PRO A 480 0.55 -26.62 -24.10
N TYR A 481 1.88 -26.56 -24.11
CA TYR A 481 2.67 -26.03 -23.00
C TYR A 481 2.64 -24.51 -23.00
N ILE A 482 2.32 -23.93 -21.84
CA ILE A 482 2.23 -22.48 -21.60
C ILE A 482 3.00 -22.12 -20.33
N THR A 483 3.46 -20.87 -20.25
CA THR A 483 4.11 -20.30 -19.06
C THR A 483 3.13 -19.32 -18.42
N ALA A 484 2.65 -19.64 -17.22
CA ALA A 484 1.69 -18.83 -16.48
C ALA A 484 1.67 -19.25 -15.00
N ASP A 485 0.98 -18.50 -14.14
CA ASP A 485 0.62 -18.99 -12.81
C ASP A 485 -0.48 -20.06 -12.94
N ARG A 486 -0.08 -21.32 -12.77
CA ARG A 486 -0.96 -22.47 -12.90
C ARG A 486 -2.08 -22.45 -11.87
N LEU A 487 -1.79 -22.12 -10.62
CA LEU A 487 -2.77 -22.21 -9.52
C LEU A 487 -3.81 -21.10 -9.66
N MET A 488 -3.37 -19.88 -9.98
CA MET A 488 -4.27 -18.77 -10.21
C MET A 488 -5.14 -19.02 -11.44
N PHE A 489 -4.59 -19.59 -12.53
CA PHE A 489 -5.40 -20.00 -13.67
C PHE A 489 -6.50 -21.00 -13.28
N GLN A 490 -6.18 -22.05 -12.52
CA GLN A 490 -7.17 -23.04 -12.05
C GLN A 490 -8.28 -22.39 -11.21
N ASP A 491 -7.91 -21.40 -10.40
CA ASP A 491 -8.82 -20.66 -9.54
C ASP A 491 -9.80 -19.78 -10.35
N ILE A 492 -9.28 -19.08 -11.36
CA ILE A 492 -10.07 -18.25 -12.29
C ILE A 492 -11.01 -19.14 -13.14
N LEU A 493 -10.51 -20.27 -13.66
CA LEU A 493 -11.33 -21.23 -14.41
C LEU A 493 -12.46 -21.79 -13.54
N SER A 494 -12.14 -22.26 -12.34
CA SER A 494 -13.14 -22.74 -11.38
C SER A 494 -14.18 -21.66 -11.05
N ALA A 495 -13.74 -20.41 -10.86
CA ALA A 495 -14.66 -19.31 -10.55
C ALA A 495 -15.64 -19.02 -11.70
N LEU A 496 -15.20 -19.10 -12.96
CA LEU A 496 -16.09 -18.98 -14.12
C LEU A 496 -17.10 -20.13 -14.19
N LEU A 497 -16.63 -21.37 -14.05
CA LEU A 497 -17.48 -22.56 -14.13
C LEU A 497 -18.55 -22.58 -13.02
N GLU A 498 -18.20 -22.15 -11.81
CA GLU A 498 -19.15 -21.99 -10.70
C GLU A 498 -20.25 -20.98 -11.04
N GLN A 499 -19.94 -19.84 -11.67
CA GLN A 499 -20.95 -18.86 -12.05
C GLN A 499 -21.92 -19.41 -13.10
N LEU A 500 -21.42 -20.20 -14.05
CA LEU A 500 -22.25 -20.87 -15.05
C LEU A 500 -23.17 -21.91 -14.40
N ALA A 501 -22.65 -22.71 -13.46
CA ALA A 501 -23.45 -23.67 -12.72
C ALA A 501 -24.52 -23.00 -11.84
N ILE A 502 -24.18 -21.93 -11.11
CA ILE A 502 -25.11 -21.12 -10.30
C ILE A 502 -26.23 -20.53 -11.17
N ALA A 503 -25.90 -20.13 -12.41
CA ALA A 503 -26.88 -19.63 -13.37
C ALA A 503 -27.81 -20.71 -13.95
N GLY A 504 -27.57 -22.00 -13.62
CA GLY A 504 -28.37 -23.12 -14.10
C GLY A 504 -28.00 -23.58 -15.51
N ILE A 505 -26.77 -23.32 -15.97
CA ILE A 505 -26.29 -23.84 -17.25
C ILE A 505 -26.02 -25.35 -17.13
N GLU A 506 -26.81 -26.14 -17.84
CA GLU A 506 -26.75 -27.62 -17.80
C GLU A 506 -25.60 -28.21 -18.61
N TYR A 507 -25.12 -27.50 -19.63
CA TYR A 507 -24.06 -27.98 -20.52
C TYR A 507 -22.98 -26.93 -20.68
N ILE A 508 -21.72 -27.30 -20.47
CA ILE A 508 -20.56 -26.41 -20.65
C ILE A 508 -19.53 -27.14 -21.50
N SER A 509 -19.20 -26.56 -22.65
CA SER A 509 -18.14 -27.07 -23.53
C SER A 509 -16.86 -26.27 -23.36
N LEU A 510 -15.74 -26.98 -23.19
CA LEU A 510 -14.40 -26.43 -23.12
C LEU A 510 -13.60 -26.93 -24.32
N GLU A 511 -12.84 -26.05 -24.95
CA GLU A 511 -12.00 -26.38 -26.10
C GLU A 511 -10.65 -25.68 -25.97
N THR A 512 -9.55 -26.43 -26.09
CA THR A 512 -8.22 -25.83 -26.25
C THR A 512 -7.84 -25.82 -27.72
N SER A 513 -7.28 -24.71 -28.18
CA SER A 513 -6.77 -24.56 -29.53
C SER A 513 -5.48 -23.75 -29.55
N ARG A 514 -4.70 -23.92 -30.61
CA ARG A 514 -3.46 -23.17 -30.86
C ARG A 514 -3.64 -22.39 -32.16
N GLY A 515 -3.49 -21.07 -32.09
CA GLY A 515 -3.69 -20.18 -33.24
C GLY A 515 -2.63 -19.10 -33.34
N GLY A 516 -2.77 -18.18 -34.31
CA GLY A 516 -1.81 -17.08 -34.53
C GLY A 516 -1.70 -16.09 -33.35
N ASN A 517 -2.66 -16.10 -32.43
CA ASN A 517 -2.72 -15.22 -31.25
C ASN A 517 -2.29 -15.91 -29.94
N GLY A 518 -1.68 -17.10 -30.00
CA GLY A 518 -1.27 -17.86 -28.82
C GLY A 518 -2.09 -19.13 -28.57
N THR A 519 -1.99 -19.66 -27.37
CA THR A 519 -2.76 -20.83 -26.92
C THR A 519 -4.04 -20.35 -26.26
N VAL A 520 -5.19 -20.91 -26.63
CA VAL A 520 -6.49 -20.44 -26.14
C VAL A 520 -7.28 -21.60 -25.54
N LEU A 521 -7.85 -21.38 -24.35
CA LEU A 521 -8.97 -22.16 -23.82
C LEU A 521 -10.26 -21.36 -24.02
N SER A 522 -11.21 -21.93 -24.77
CA SER A 522 -12.57 -21.39 -24.91
C SER A 522 -13.53 -22.16 -24.03
N VAL A 523 -14.37 -21.45 -23.29
CA VAL A 523 -15.46 -21.97 -22.47
C VAL A 523 -16.77 -21.42 -23.02
N THR A 524 -17.60 -22.32 -23.53
CA THR A 524 -18.87 -21.99 -24.15
C THR A 524 -19.99 -22.63 -23.34
N PRO A 525 -20.86 -21.84 -22.67
CA PRO A 525 -22.08 -22.35 -22.10
C PRO A 525 -23.02 -22.81 -23.22
N GLY A 526 -23.64 -23.98 -23.05
CA GLY A 526 -24.71 -24.46 -23.90
C GLY A 526 -25.91 -23.52 -23.83
N GLN A 527 -26.77 -23.57 -24.86
CA GLN A 527 -28.03 -22.83 -24.84
C GLN A 527 -28.89 -23.34 -23.67
N GLY A 528 -28.97 -22.54 -22.61
CA GLY A 528 -29.87 -22.77 -21.49
C GLY A 528 -31.25 -22.17 -21.74
N SER A 529 -32.20 -22.46 -20.86
CA SER A 529 -33.56 -21.89 -20.86
C SER A 529 -33.61 -20.41 -20.43
N LYS A 530 -32.49 -19.82 -19.97
CA LYS A 530 -32.35 -18.40 -19.63
C LYS A 530 -31.03 -17.81 -20.16
N PRO A 531 -31.01 -16.54 -20.60
CA PRO A 531 -29.78 -15.85 -20.96
C PRO A 531 -28.91 -15.64 -19.72
N PHE A 532 -27.67 -16.13 -19.77
CA PHE A 532 -26.65 -15.86 -18.76
C PHE A 532 -25.98 -14.53 -19.05
N ILE A 533 -25.78 -13.70 -18.02
CA ILE A 533 -24.98 -12.48 -18.10
C ILE A 533 -24.02 -12.50 -16.92
N LEU A 534 -22.72 -12.63 -17.21
CA LEU A 534 -21.70 -12.45 -16.18
C LEU A 534 -21.72 -10.98 -15.73
N ARG A 535 -21.83 -10.76 -14.42
CA ARG A 535 -21.79 -9.41 -13.83
C ARG A 535 -20.51 -8.69 -14.26
N GLU A 536 -20.63 -7.39 -14.52
CA GLU A 536 -19.51 -6.57 -15.01
C GLU A 536 -18.31 -6.58 -14.05
N SER A 537 -18.55 -6.48 -12.74
CA SER A 537 -17.50 -6.58 -11.72
C SER A 537 -16.77 -7.92 -11.75
N LYS A 538 -17.50 -9.01 -11.95
CA LYS A 538 -16.91 -10.35 -12.10
C LYS A 538 -16.12 -10.49 -13.39
N MET A 539 -16.60 -9.93 -14.50
CA MET A 539 -15.83 -9.87 -15.77
C MET A 539 -14.50 -9.15 -15.57
N LEU A 540 -14.51 -7.96 -14.95
CA LEU A 540 -13.30 -7.20 -14.65
C LEU A 540 -12.37 -7.99 -13.73
N TYR A 541 -12.89 -8.63 -12.69
CA TYR A 541 -12.10 -9.45 -11.77
C TYR A 541 -11.33 -10.55 -12.51
N LEU A 542 -12.01 -11.30 -13.40
CA LEU A 542 -11.37 -12.36 -14.19
C LEU A 542 -10.34 -11.79 -15.16
N GLN A 543 -10.61 -10.63 -15.78
CA GLN A 543 -9.65 -9.94 -16.66
C GLN A 543 -8.38 -9.52 -15.94
N HIS A 544 -8.50 -8.86 -14.80
CA HIS A 544 -7.36 -8.41 -14.01
C HIS A 544 -6.57 -9.59 -13.47
N SER A 545 -7.24 -10.59 -12.89
CA SER A 545 -6.57 -11.77 -12.34
C SER A 545 -5.85 -12.57 -13.42
N MET A 546 -6.45 -12.69 -14.61
CA MET A 546 -5.78 -13.37 -15.73
C MET A 546 -4.55 -12.62 -16.23
N LYS A 547 -4.60 -11.28 -16.24
CA LYS A 547 -3.43 -10.45 -16.57
C LYS A 547 -2.28 -10.67 -15.59
N ILE A 548 -2.57 -10.83 -14.30
CA ILE A 548 -1.57 -11.14 -13.28
C ILE A 548 -1.05 -12.57 -13.45
N ALA A 549 -1.89 -13.51 -13.89
CA ALA A 549 -1.52 -14.91 -14.09
C ALA A 549 -0.64 -15.15 -15.33
N GLY A 550 -0.35 -14.11 -16.12
CA GLY A 550 0.42 -14.21 -17.35
C GLY A 550 -0.41 -14.45 -18.62
N GLY A 551 -1.71 -14.13 -18.61
CA GLY A 551 -2.57 -14.28 -19.79
C GLY A 551 -3.63 -13.19 -19.94
N ILE A 552 -4.63 -13.43 -20.79
CA ILE A 552 -5.71 -12.50 -21.06
C ILE A 552 -7.05 -13.24 -21.02
N PHE A 553 -8.03 -12.66 -20.32
CA PHE A 553 -9.40 -13.16 -20.33
C PHE A 553 -10.30 -12.26 -21.18
N LYS A 554 -11.13 -12.84 -22.05
CA LYS A 554 -12.07 -12.10 -22.91
C LYS A 554 -13.42 -12.79 -22.98
N LYS A 555 -14.48 -12.00 -23.13
CA LYS A 555 -15.81 -12.46 -23.55
C LYS A 555 -16.01 -12.08 -25.01
N ILE A 556 -16.43 -13.03 -25.83
CA ILE A 556 -16.79 -12.85 -27.23
C ILE A 556 -18.26 -13.21 -27.38
N VAL A 557 -18.99 -12.46 -28.21
CA VAL A 557 -20.35 -12.82 -28.62
C VAL A 557 -20.27 -13.23 -30.08
N SER A 558 -20.60 -14.48 -30.39
CA SER A 558 -20.59 -15.03 -31.74
C SER A 558 -21.87 -15.83 -31.95
N GLU A 559 -22.63 -15.53 -33.01
CA GLU A 559 -23.86 -16.25 -33.36
C GLU A 559 -24.84 -16.41 -32.16
N GLU A 560 -25.02 -15.35 -31.37
CA GLU A 560 -25.85 -15.32 -30.14
C GLU A 560 -25.34 -16.22 -28.99
N LYS A 561 -24.13 -16.78 -29.11
CA LYS A 561 -23.45 -17.54 -28.06
C LYS A 561 -22.39 -16.67 -27.40
N GLU A 562 -22.38 -16.69 -26.07
CA GLU A 562 -21.28 -16.12 -25.29
C GLU A 562 -20.14 -17.11 -25.23
N ILE A 563 -18.92 -16.67 -25.52
CA ILE A 563 -17.70 -17.49 -25.45
C ILE A 563 -16.72 -16.78 -24.54
N TYR A 564 -16.24 -17.48 -23.52
CA TYR A 564 -15.26 -16.97 -22.58
C TYR A 564 -13.90 -17.57 -22.90
N GLN A 565 -12.90 -16.73 -23.18
CA GLN A 565 -11.58 -17.16 -23.64
C GLN A 565 -10.50 -16.80 -22.65
N PHE A 566 -9.64 -17.77 -22.36
CA PHE A 566 -8.36 -17.60 -21.67
C PHE A 566 -7.27 -17.73 -22.74
N ILE A 567 -6.47 -16.68 -22.91
CA ILE A 567 -5.44 -16.57 -23.95
C ILE A 567 -4.09 -16.48 -23.24
N PHE A 568 -3.14 -17.31 -23.67
CA PHE A 568 -1.78 -17.42 -23.14
C PHE A 568 -0.76 -17.15 -24.23
#